data_AF-A0A958F3G8-F1
#
_entry.id   AF-A0A958F3G8-F1
#
_cell.length_a   1.000
_cell.length_b   1.000
_cell.length_c   1.000
_cell.angle_alpha   90.00
_cell.angle_beta   90.00
_cell.angle_gamma   90.00
#
_symmetry.space_group_name_H-M   'P 1'
#
loop_
_entity.id
_entity.type
_entity.pdbx_description
1 polymer ?
#
loop_
_entity_poly.entity_id
_entity_poly.type
_entity_poly.pdbx_seq_one_letter_code
_entity_poly.pdbx_strand_id
1 'polypeptide(L)'
;SQVPNDQARFPNFTLQENQGKQLFLAPPVFDPNGNRIAGGAGCAGCHAPPEFDIDPNTRNNGEVAKIGGGTDFTNTRTPSLRDMADENGSVNGGMMHNASKNSLLAVVNHYNQIQIVAGNNLIDPRLTPNGNPQNLNLSEPEKQQLVAFMRTLTGSDVYSNPKWSNPFDSDGNLTVILPNITAIDPVSDQLPSQIELAQNYPNPFNPTTTIRYAIPESAPVKLTVFDVRGKIVAELVNAFQNAGEYETVFDADFLASGIYFYRIQAGSSVSTVKKMMLVK
;
A
#
# COMPACT_ATOMS: atom_id res chain seq x y z
N SER A 1 -5.28 -2.02 -14.06
CA SER A 1 -6.20 -1.11 -14.77
C SER A 1 -6.17 0.25 -14.09
N GLN A 2 -5.51 1.24 -14.68
CA GLN A 2 -5.53 2.60 -14.13
C GLN A 2 -6.84 3.29 -14.51
N VAL A 3 -7.44 3.99 -13.55
CA VAL A 3 -8.63 4.83 -13.75
C VAL A 3 -8.32 6.26 -13.28
N PRO A 4 -9.08 7.28 -13.73
CA PRO A 4 -8.72 8.67 -13.46
C PRO A 4 -8.81 9.11 -11.98
N ASN A 5 -9.56 8.40 -11.12
CA ASN A 5 -9.63 8.65 -9.69
C ASN A 5 -10.28 7.47 -8.93
N ASP A 6 -10.24 7.51 -7.60
CA ASP A 6 -10.82 6.48 -6.73
C ASP A 6 -12.34 6.40 -6.78
N GLN A 7 -13.06 7.41 -7.26
CA GLN A 7 -14.52 7.31 -7.43
C GLN A 7 -14.92 6.66 -8.76
N ALA A 8 -14.01 6.60 -9.73
CA ALA A 8 -14.26 5.99 -11.03
C ALA A 8 -14.49 4.48 -10.90
N ARG A 9 -15.32 3.93 -11.78
CA ARG A 9 -15.53 2.48 -11.86
C ARG A 9 -14.25 1.79 -12.31
N PHE A 10 -13.86 0.74 -11.60
CA PHE A 10 -12.73 -0.09 -11.96
C PHE A 10 -13.19 -1.13 -12.99
N PRO A 11 -12.59 -1.20 -14.19
CA PRO A 11 -13.02 -2.12 -15.24
C PRO A 11 -12.87 -3.61 -14.86
N ASN A 12 -11.96 -3.91 -13.94
CA ASN A 12 -11.71 -5.25 -13.41
C ASN A 12 -12.61 -5.61 -12.22
N PHE A 13 -13.50 -4.71 -11.81
CA PHE A 13 -14.48 -4.98 -10.75
C PHE A 13 -15.84 -5.32 -11.35
N THR A 14 -16.56 -6.21 -10.69
CA THR A 14 -17.97 -6.49 -11.00
C THR A 14 -18.84 -5.25 -10.73
N LEU A 15 -20.09 -5.27 -11.20
CA LEU A 15 -21.04 -4.20 -10.89
C LEU A 15 -21.25 -4.06 -9.37
N GLN A 16 -21.36 -5.18 -8.67
CA GLN A 16 -21.60 -5.24 -7.23
C GLN A 16 -20.39 -4.70 -6.43
N GLU A 17 -19.17 -5.03 -6.85
CA GLU A 17 -17.94 -4.48 -6.25
C GLU A 17 -17.82 -2.98 -6.48
N ASN A 18 -18.13 -2.49 -7.68
CA ASN A 18 -18.14 -1.05 -7.97
C ASN A 18 -19.22 -0.30 -7.18
N GLN A 19 -20.39 -0.90 -6.97
CA GLN A 19 -21.44 -0.33 -6.12
C GLN A 19 -21.02 -0.30 -4.64
N GLY A 20 -20.42 -1.40 -4.15
CA GLY A 20 -19.88 -1.48 -2.80
C GLY A 20 -18.78 -0.46 -2.55
N LYS A 21 -17.89 -0.28 -3.51
CA LYS A 21 -16.85 0.75 -3.48
C LYS A 21 -17.44 2.15 -3.36
N GLN A 22 -18.49 2.46 -4.11
CA GLN A 22 -19.16 3.77 -4.03
C GLN A 22 -19.79 3.98 -2.65
N LEU A 23 -20.45 2.96 -2.09
CA LEU A 23 -20.99 3.01 -0.73
C LEU A 23 -19.86 3.20 0.31
N PHE A 24 -18.75 2.50 0.15
CA PHE A 24 -17.60 2.57 1.07
C PHE A 24 -16.98 3.97 1.11
N LEU A 25 -16.80 4.60 -0.06
CA LEU A 25 -16.14 5.89 -0.20
C LEU A 25 -17.04 7.08 0.16
N ALA A 26 -18.34 7.01 -0.14
CA ALA A 26 -19.24 8.14 0.06
C ALA A 26 -19.66 8.28 1.53
N PRO A 27 -19.64 9.50 2.10
CA PRO A 27 -20.15 9.73 3.46
C PRO A 27 -21.67 9.54 3.53
N PRO A 28 -22.21 9.06 4.67
CA PRO A 28 -23.63 9.01 4.93
C PRO A 28 -24.21 10.41 5.15
N VAL A 29 -25.48 10.60 4.81
CA VAL A 29 -26.27 11.77 5.20
C VAL A 29 -27.28 11.30 6.24
N PHE A 30 -27.24 11.90 7.43
CA PHE A 30 -28.09 11.53 8.56
C PHE A 30 -29.24 12.51 8.78
N ASP A 31 -30.37 11.99 9.25
CA ASP A 31 -31.41 12.78 9.89
C ASP A 31 -30.97 13.25 11.30
N PRO A 32 -31.75 14.12 11.98
CA PRO A 32 -31.43 14.56 13.34
C PRO A 32 -31.34 13.44 14.38
N ASN A 33 -31.91 12.27 14.11
CA ASN A 33 -31.95 11.11 15.01
C ASN A 33 -30.78 10.14 14.77
N GLY A 34 -29.86 10.44 13.83
CA GLY A 34 -28.72 9.58 13.50
C GLY A 34 -29.06 8.44 12.54
N ASN A 35 -30.22 8.48 11.88
CA ASN A 35 -30.59 7.53 10.82
C ASN A 35 -30.12 8.04 9.47
N ARG A 36 -29.39 7.20 8.72
CA ARG A 36 -28.99 7.53 7.35
C ARG A 36 -30.23 7.60 6.46
N ILE A 37 -30.30 8.66 5.67
CA ILE A 37 -31.38 8.93 4.69
C ILE A 37 -30.86 9.00 3.25
N ALA A 38 -29.55 9.20 3.05
CA ALA A 38 -28.90 9.24 1.73
C ALA A 38 -27.38 9.03 1.87
N GLY A 39 -26.65 9.10 0.75
CA GLY A 39 -25.19 9.00 0.72
C GLY A 39 -24.68 7.56 0.77
N GLY A 40 -23.45 7.35 1.23
CA GLY A 40 -22.84 6.03 1.39
C GLY A 40 -22.82 5.54 2.83
N ALA A 41 -21.89 4.65 3.15
CA ALA A 41 -21.65 4.10 4.48
C ALA A 41 -20.50 4.83 5.22
N GLY A 42 -19.70 5.64 4.52
CA GLY A 42 -18.67 6.49 5.12
C GLY A 42 -17.46 5.76 5.68
N CYS A 43 -17.23 4.51 5.27
CA CYS A 43 -16.13 3.68 5.76
C CYS A 43 -14.76 4.32 5.53
N ALA A 44 -14.60 5.01 4.39
CA ALA A 44 -13.38 5.73 4.04
C ALA A 44 -13.04 6.89 4.99
N GLY A 45 -13.96 7.33 5.84
CA GLY A 45 -13.70 8.33 6.88
C GLY A 45 -12.75 7.86 7.97
N CYS A 46 -12.58 6.54 8.14
CA CYS A 46 -11.60 5.92 9.05
C CYS A 46 -10.60 5.01 8.34
N HIS A 47 -10.96 4.47 7.16
CA HIS A 47 -10.18 3.52 6.37
C HIS A 47 -9.89 4.08 4.96
N ALA A 48 -9.04 5.10 4.89
CA ALA A 48 -8.85 5.84 3.65
C ALA A 48 -7.96 5.07 2.64
N PRO A 49 -8.33 5.01 1.34
CA PRO A 49 -7.42 4.53 0.30
C PRO A 49 -6.17 5.45 0.19
N PRO A 50 -5.04 4.96 -0.37
CA PRO A 50 -4.85 3.67 -1.05
C PRO A 50 -4.42 2.49 -0.14
N GLU A 51 -3.95 2.75 1.07
CA GLU A 51 -3.55 1.71 2.03
C GLU A 51 -4.72 1.15 2.83
N PHE A 52 -5.90 1.79 2.76
CA PHE A 52 -7.04 1.58 3.67
C PHE A 52 -6.58 1.77 5.12
N ASP A 53 -5.72 2.77 5.31
CA ASP A 53 -5.04 3.04 6.56
C ASP A 53 -5.74 4.11 7.40
N ILE A 54 -5.14 4.31 8.56
CA ILE A 54 -5.73 4.74 9.81
C ILE A 54 -5.81 6.25 9.84
N ASP A 55 -7.00 6.81 10.03
CA ASP A 55 -7.08 8.18 10.58
C ASP A 55 -6.50 8.14 12.01
N PRO A 56 -5.40 8.86 12.30
CA PRO A 56 -4.71 8.78 13.59
C PRO A 56 -5.58 9.28 14.76
N ASN A 57 -6.71 9.93 14.48
CA ASN A 57 -7.66 10.44 15.45
C ASN A 57 -8.89 9.53 15.61
N THR A 58 -8.87 8.28 15.14
CA THR A 58 -9.95 7.33 15.42
C THR A 58 -10.07 7.07 16.92
N ARG A 59 -11.31 6.89 17.38
CA ARG A 59 -11.63 6.48 18.76
C ARG A 59 -12.34 5.13 18.78
N ASN A 60 -13.00 4.79 19.88
CA ASN A 60 -13.65 3.50 20.05
C ASN A 60 -14.80 3.32 19.05
N ASN A 61 -14.93 2.13 18.48
CA ASN A 61 -15.93 1.83 17.44
C ASN A 61 -17.25 1.24 17.97
N GLY A 62 -17.48 1.30 19.28
CA GLY A 62 -18.65 0.70 19.95
C GLY A 62 -18.47 -0.77 20.31
N GLU A 63 -17.44 -1.46 19.82
CA GLU A 63 -17.07 -2.79 20.31
C GLU A 63 -16.17 -2.62 21.54
N VAL A 64 -16.58 -3.20 22.67
CA VAL A 64 -15.92 -2.97 23.97
C VAL A 64 -15.67 -4.24 24.76
N ALA A 65 -16.20 -5.39 24.36
CA ALA A 65 -16.04 -6.61 25.14
C ALA A 65 -14.60 -7.13 25.03
N LYS A 66 -13.95 -7.49 26.16
CA LYS A 66 -12.61 -8.09 26.18
C LYS A 66 -12.65 -9.61 26.05
N ILE A 67 -11.59 -10.18 25.46
CA ILE A 67 -11.33 -11.63 25.55
C ILE A 67 -11.09 -11.97 27.02
N GLY A 68 -11.92 -12.86 27.59
CA GLY A 68 -11.86 -13.22 29.01
C GLY A 68 -12.79 -12.40 29.93
N GLY A 69 -13.60 -11.48 29.38
CA GLY A 69 -14.64 -10.75 30.11
C GLY A 69 -14.27 -9.32 30.53
N GLY A 70 -15.30 -8.50 30.76
CA GLY A 70 -15.18 -7.06 31.07
C GLY A 70 -15.22 -6.17 29.83
N THR A 71 -15.03 -4.85 30.03
CA THR A 71 -15.10 -3.83 28.98
C THR A 71 -13.77 -3.09 28.77
N ASP A 72 -13.49 -2.73 27.51
CA ASP A 72 -12.41 -1.84 27.07
C ASP A 72 -12.97 -0.69 26.24
N PHE A 73 -12.75 0.54 26.70
CA PHE A 73 -13.09 1.74 25.93
C PHE A 73 -11.86 2.39 25.28
N THR A 74 -10.66 1.91 25.62
CA THR A 74 -9.37 2.51 25.22
C THR A 74 -8.82 1.92 23.93
N ASN A 75 -9.46 0.86 23.42
CA ASN A 75 -9.13 0.37 22.10
C ASN A 75 -9.72 1.28 21.01
N THR A 76 -8.82 2.03 20.37
CA THR A 76 -9.15 3.07 19.40
C THR A 76 -8.45 2.86 18.05
N ARG A 77 -7.60 1.83 17.93
CA ARG A 77 -6.79 1.63 16.73
C ARG A 77 -7.60 0.90 15.66
N THR A 78 -7.77 1.59 14.54
CA THR A 78 -8.34 1.02 13.32
C THR A 78 -7.32 0.07 12.66
N PRO A 79 -7.69 -1.15 12.26
CA PRO A 79 -6.80 -2.03 11.49
C PRO A 79 -6.83 -1.68 9.99
N SER A 80 -5.80 -2.09 9.24
CA SER A 80 -5.91 -2.14 7.78
C SER A 80 -6.99 -3.16 7.38
N LEU A 81 -7.70 -2.88 6.29
CA LEU A 81 -8.70 -3.78 5.72
C LEU A 81 -8.13 -4.72 4.65
N ARG A 82 -6.82 -4.68 4.40
CA ARG A 82 -6.17 -5.63 3.48
C ARG A 82 -6.17 -7.03 4.08
N ASP A 83 -6.41 -8.03 3.25
CA ASP A 83 -6.32 -9.44 3.60
C ASP A 83 -7.20 -9.86 4.80
N MET A 84 -8.39 -9.25 4.93
CA MET A 84 -9.35 -9.63 5.99
C MET A 84 -10.05 -10.97 5.74
N ALA A 85 -10.15 -11.38 4.49
CA ALA A 85 -10.71 -12.65 4.06
C ALA A 85 -9.76 -13.35 3.09
N ASP A 86 -9.88 -14.66 2.96
CA ASP A 86 -9.22 -15.45 1.93
C ASP A 86 -9.90 -15.28 0.55
N GLU A 87 -9.36 -15.95 -0.46
CA GLU A 87 -9.90 -15.97 -1.84
C GLU A 87 -11.33 -16.55 -1.93
N ASN A 88 -11.75 -17.34 -0.95
CA ASN A 88 -13.10 -17.90 -0.85
C ASN A 88 -14.06 -16.99 -0.06
N GLY A 89 -13.56 -15.88 0.48
CA GLY A 89 -14.30 -14.92 1.28
C GLY A 89 -14.57 -15.37 2.72
N SER A 90 -13.82 -16.37 3.21
CA SER A 90 -13.76 -16.77 4.62
C SER A 90 -12.76 -15.88 5.35
N VAL A 91 -13.05 -15.49 6.57
CA VAL A 91 -12.18 -14.56 7.30
C VAL A 91 -11.00 -15.30 7.94
N ASN A 92 -9.82 -14.67 7.98
CA ASN A 92 -8.59 -15.30 8.48
C ASN A 92 -8.55 -15.50 10.01
N GLY A 93 -9.64 -15.16 10.70
CA GLY A 93 -9.83 -15.28 12.13
C GLY A 93 -11.08 -14.51 12.58
N GLY A 94 -11.40 -14.58 13.88
CA GLY A 94 -12.43 -13.72 14.44
C GLY A 94 -12.02 -12.26 14.36
N MET A 95 -12.91 -11.41 13.85
CA MET A 95 -12.71 -9.98 13.67
C MET A 95 -13.12 -9.18 14.91
N MET A 96 -12.76 -7.90 14.89
CA MET A 96 -12.67 -7.02 16.06
C MET A 96 -11.57 -7.48 17.03
N HIS A 97 -11.18 -6.61 17.96
CA HIS A 97 -10.12 -6.91 18.92
C HIS A 97 -10.43 -8.05 19.88
N ASN A 98 -11.68 -8.52 19.88
CA ASN A 98 -12.18 -9.58 20.74
C ASN A 98 -12.60 -10.84 19.98
N ALA A 99 -12.32 -10.90 18.67
CA ALA A 99 -12.67 -12.02 17.81
C ALA A 99 -14.18 -12.35 17.78
N SER A 100 -15.06 -11.40 18.13
CA SER A 100 -16.51 -11.65 18.27
C SER A 100 -17.25 -11.77 16.93
N LYS A 101 -16.65 -11.35 15.82
CA LYS A 101 -17.31 -11.31 14.50
C LYS A 101 -16.63 -12.28 13.54
N ASN A 102 -17.35 -13.30 13.08
CA ASN A 102 -16.77 -14.37 12.25
C ASN A 102 -17.05 -14.20 10.74
N SER A 103 -17.54 -13.04 10.30
CA SER A 103 -17.79 -12.76 8.88
C SER A 103 -17.76 -11.26 8.58
N LEU A 104 -17.42 -10.90 7.34
CA LEU A 104 -17.42 -9.49 6.91
C LEU A 104 -18.82 -8.88 7.04
N LEU A 105 -19.85 -9.68 6.78
CA LEU A 105 -21.24 -9.27 6.97
C LEU A 105 -21.55 -8.96 8.44
N ALA A 106 -21.00 -9.71 9.40
CA ALA A 106 -21.17 -9.42 10.82
C ALA A 106 -20.49 -8.10 11.22
N VAL A 107 -19.34 -7.77 10.60
CA VAL A 107 -18.69 -6.46 10.76
C VAL A 107 -19.54 -5.34 10.15
N VAL A 108 -20.05 -5.53 8.93
CA VAL A 108 -20.96 -4.56 8.29
C VAL A 108 -22.21 -4.34 9.14
N ASN A 109 -22.80 -5.40 9.70
CA ASN A 109 -23.97 -5.29 10.58
C ASN A 109 -23.68 -4.52 11.88
N HIS A 110 -22.47 -4.65 12.45
CA HIS A 110 -22.04 -3.83 13.60
C HIS A 110 -22.05 -2.34 13.25
N TYR A 111 -21.42 -1.95 12.13
CA TYR A 111 -21.39 -0.55 11.71
C TYR A 111 -22.73 -0.04 11.16
N ASN A 112 -23.60 -0.94 10.68
CA ASN A 112 -24.94 -0.60 10.24
C ASN A 112 -25.79 -0.06 11.41
N GLN A 113 -25.57 -0.53 12.63
CA GLN A 113 -26.29 -0.06 13.81
C GLN A 113 -25.40 -0.07 15.04
N ILE A 114 -24.83 1.09 15.37
CA ILE A 114 -23.93 1.25 16.50
C ILE A 114 -24.69 1.17 17.81
N GLN A 115 -24.19 0.35 18.73
CA GLN A 115 -24.66 0.26 20.11
C GLN A 115 -23.63 0.91 21.02
N ILE A 116 -24.06 1.84 21.87
CA ILE A 116 -23.18 2.51 22.84
C ILE A 116 -23.36 1.85 24.19
N VAL A 117 -22.30 1.25 24.72
CA VAL A 117 -22.29 0.72 26.08
C VAL A 117 -22.23 1.87 27.09
N ALA A 118 -23.06 1.81 28.13
CA ALA A 118 -23.12 2.83 29.17
C ALA A 118 -21.73 3.12 29.76
N GLY A 119 -21.38 4.41 29.86
CA GLY A 119 -20.07 4.87 30.33
C GLY A 119 -18.99 5.01 29.25
N ASN A 120 -19.27 4.64 28.00
CA ASN A 120 -18.33 4.83 26.90
C ASN A 120 -18.35 6.27 26.37
N ASN A 121 -17.51 7.13 26.95
CA ASN A 121 -17.30 8.52 26.49
C ASN A 121 -16.22 8.64 25.40
N LEU A 122 -15.65 7.51 24.97
CA LEU A 122 -14.55 7.44 23.99
C LEU A 122 -15.03 6.97 22.62
N ILE A 123 -16.34 6.88 22.40
CA ILE A 123 -16.87 6.53 21.07
C ILE A 123 -16.46 7.57 20.03
N ASP A 124 -16.16 7.09 18.83
CA ASP A 124 -15.77 7.95 17.72
C ASP A 124 -16.94 8.87 17.30
N PRO A 125 -16.75 10.20 17.22
CA PRO A 125 -17.81 11.13 16.84
C PRO A 125 -18.44 10.84 15.47
N ARG A 126 -17.70 10.21 14.55
CA ARG A 126 -18.23 9.80 13.24
C ARG A 126 -19.34 8.74 13.38
N LEU A 127 -19.31 7.96 14.46
CA LEU A 127 -20.30 6.93 14.79
C LEU A 127 -21.44 7.44 15.68
N THR A 128 -21.41 8.72 16.06
CA THR A 128 -22.46 9.38 16.83
C THR A 128 -22.97 10.67 16.17
N PRO A 129 -23.48 10.60 14.93
CA PRO A 129 -23.98 11.78 14.22
C PRO A 129 -25.09 12.46 15.03
N ASN A 130 -24.99 13.78 15.18
CA ASN A 130 -25.92 14.60 15.99
C ASN A 130 -26.03 14.15 17.46
N GLY A 131 -25.00 13.46 17.99
CA GLY A 131 -24.98 12.92 19.34
C GLY A 131 -25.77 11.61 19.50
N ASN A 132 -26.36 11.08 18.43
CA ASN A 132 -27.11 9.82 18.43
C ASN A 132 -26.26 8.68 17.87
N PRO A 133 -26.35 7.45 18.40
CA PRO A 133 -25.68 6.30 17.80
C PRO A 133 -26.08 6.15 16.33
N GLN A 134 -25.09 5.97 15.46
CA GLN A 134 -25.32 5.79 14.03
C GLN A 134 -26.23 4.60 13.74
N ASN A 135 -27.23 4.83 12.88
CA ASN A 135 -27.97 3.79 12.17
C ASN A 135 -27.92 4.06 10.66
N LEU A 136 -27.23 3.20 9.90
CA LEU A 136 -27.06 3.37 8.46
C LEU A 136 -28.26 2.91 7.63
N ASN A 137 -29.23 2.18 8.21
CA ASN A 137 -30.38 1.64 7.49
C ASN A 137 -30.00 0.98 6.15
N LEU A 138 -28.86 0.29 6.08
CA LEU A 138 -28.42 -0.37 4.85
C LEU A 138 -29.38 -1.50 4.51
N SER A 139 -29.85 -1.51 3.27
CA SER A 139 -30.57 -2.64 2.70
C SER A 139 -29.66 -3.87 2.57
N GLU A 140 -30.24 -5.07 2.54
CA GLU A 140 -29.45 -6.30 2.35
C GLU A 140 -28.58 -6.26 1.07
N PRO A 141 -29.06 -5.75 -0.09
CA PRO A 141 -28.20 -5.55 -1.25
C PRO A 141 -27.00 -4.63 -0.99
N GLU A 142 -27.18 -3.50 -0.30
CA GLU A 142 -26.08 -2.58 0.04
C GLU A 142 -25.04 -3.25 0.94
N LYS A 143 -25.47 -4.06 1.91
CA LYS A 143 -24.55 -4.82 2.77
C LYS A 143 -23.73 -5.82 1.96
N GLN A 144 -24.36 -6.55 1.05
CA GLN A 144 -23.68 -7.51 0.19
C GLN A 144 -22.72 -6.81 -0.78
N GLN A 145 -23.09 -5.65 -1.31
CA GLN A 145 -22.20 -4.81 -2.13
C GLN A 145 -20.95 -4.39 -1.35
N LEU A 146 -21.09 -3.91 -0.12
CA LEU A 146 -19.95 -3.59 0.75
C LEU A 146 -19.05 -4.81 0.97
N VAL A 147 -19.62 -5.97 1.30
CA VAL A 147 -18.85 -7.22 1.47
C VAL A 147 -18.12 -7.60 0.18
N ALA A 148 -18.77 -7.50 -0.98
CA ALA A 148 -18.15 -7.78 -2.27
C ALA A 148 -16.95 -6.87 -2.53
N PHE A 149 -17.08 -5.56 -2.27
CA PHE A 149 -15.96 -4.64 -2.37
C PHE A 149 -14.84 -4.96 -1.37
N MET A 150 -15.17 -5.23 -0.09
CA MET A 150 -14.16 -5.54 0.93
C MET A 150 -13.35 -6.80 0.59
N ARG A 151 -13.94 -7.77 -0.11
CA ARG A 151 -13.24 -8.97 -0.61
C ARG A 151 -12.20 -8.66 -1.70
N THR A 152 -12.36 -7.55 -2.45
CA THR A 152 -11.34 -7.15 -3.44
C THR A 152 -10.08 -6.57 -2.79
N LEU A 153 -10.11 -6.31 -1.48
CA LEU A 153 -8.97 -5.84 -0.70
C LEU A 153 -8.03 -6.98 -0.27
N THR A 154 -8.43 -8.22 -0.53
CA THR A 154 -7.61 -9.41 -0.35
C THR A 154 -6.68 -9.61 -1.55
N GLY A 155 -5.38 -9.69 -1.30
CA GLY A 155 -4.41 -10.08 -2.32
C GLY A 155 -4.41 -11.59 -2.49
N SER A 156 -4.80 -12.10 -3.66
CA SER A 156 -4.70 -13.54 -3.98
C SER A 156 -3.27 -14.09 -3.87
N ASP A 157 -2.27 -13.22 -4.10
CA ASP A 157 -0.86 -13.58 -4.05
C ASP A 157 -0.41 -14.06 -2.65
N VAL A 158 -0.95 -13.51 -1.56
CA VAL A 158 -0.54 -13.91 -0.21
C VAL A 158 -0.94 -15.37 0.09
N TYR A 159 -2.06 -15.82 -0.46
CA TYR A 159 -2.62 -17.15 -0.20
C TYR A 159 -2.15 -18.22 -1.18
N SER A 160 -1.90 -17.82 -2.43
CA SER A 160 -1.59 -18.76 -3.51
C SER A 160 -0.11 -18.82 -3.88
N ASN A 161 0.67 -17.79 -3.55
CA ASN A 161 2.07 -17.74 -3.98
C ASN A 161 2.92 -18.70 -3.13
N PRO A 162 3.59 -19.68 -3.76
CA PRO A 162 4.51 -20.60 -3.09
C PRO A 162 5.54 -19.89 -2.18
N LYS A 163 5.97 -18.67 -2.55
CA LYS A 163 6.89 -17.84 -1.75
C LYS A 163 6.42 -17.60 -0.31
N TRP A 164 5.11 -17.54 -0.08
CA TRP A 164 4.51 -17.29 1.24
C TRP A 164 3.95 -18.56 1.89
N SER A 165 4.11 -19.71 1.24
CA SER A 165 3.67 -21.01 1.77
C SER A 165 4.56 -21.48 2.92
N ASN A 166 4.04 -22.42 3.73
CA ASN A 166 4.88 -23.16 4.65
C ASN A 166 5.97 -23.88 3.84
N PRO A 167 7.26 -23.60 4.08
CA PRO A 167 8.32 -24.22 3.31
C PRO A 167 8.59 -25.66 3.77
N PHE A 168 7.92 -26.16 4.80
CA PHE A 168 8.05 -27.54 5.28
C PHE A 168 6.91 -28.43 4.75
N ASP A 169 7.25 -29.62 4.28
CA ASP A 169 6.28 -30.66 3.92
C ASP A 169 5.71 -31.37 5.16
N SER A 170 4.81 -32.34 4.96
CA SER A 170 4.17 -33.12 6.04
C SER A 170 5.14 -33.94 6.88
N ASP A 171 6.35 -34.20 6.37
CA ASP A 171 7.40 -34.94 7.05
C ASP A 171 8.44 -33.99 7.70
N GLY A 172 8.22 -32.67 7.61
CA GLY A 172 9.08 -31.63 8.18
C GLY A 172 10.29 -31.27 7.33
N ASN A 173 10.36 -31.74 6.08
CA ASN A 173 11.47 -31.42 5.19
C ASN A 173 11.25 -30.07 4.51
N LEU A 174 12.35 -29.33 4.32
CA LEU A 174 12.33 -28.05 3.63
C LEU A 174 12.19 -28.23 2.12
N THR A 175 11.07 -27.79 1.56
CA THR A 175 10.87 -27.59 0.13
C THR A 175 11.40 -26.22 -0.26
N VAL A 176 12.55 -26.19 -0.92
CA VAL A 176 13.10 -24.95 -1.49
C VAL A 176 12.31 -24.60 -2.75
N ILE A 177 11.38 -23.67 -2.60
CA ILE A 177 10.65 -23.09 -3.73
C ILE A 177 11.57 -22.03 -4.35
N LEU A 178 12.39 -22.44 -5.31
CA LEU A 178 13.05 -21.50 -6.20
C LEU A 178 11.95 -20.85 -7.05
N PRO A 179 11.83 -19.51 -7.10
CA PRO A 179 10.94 -18.89 -8.06
C PRO A 179 11.25 -19.44 -9.46
N ASN A 180 10.22 -19.63 -10.29
CA ASN A 180 10.48 -19.74 -11.73
C ASN A 180 11.13 -18.42 -12.13
N ILE A 181 12.46 -18.44 -12.19
CA ILE A 181 13.21 -17.26 -12.56
C ILE A 181 13.07 -17.17 -14.09
N THR A 182 11.99 -16.54 -14.57
CA THR A 182 11.84 -16.14 -15.98
C THR A 182 12.72 -14.95 -16.35
N ALA A 183 13.46 -14.44 -15.38
CA ALA A 183 14.81 -13.96 -15.57
C ALA A 183 15.60 -14.36 -14.33
N ILE A 184 16.23 -15.54 -14.35
CA ILE A 184 17.63 -15.52 -13.91
C ILE A 184 18.15 -14.42 -14.82
N ASP A 185 18.41 -13.20 -14.32
CA ASP A 185 19.61 -12.54 -14.82
C ASP A 185 20.60 -13.66 -14.61
N PRO A 186 21.01 -14.36 -15.68
CA PRO A 186 21.98 -15.39 -15.47
C PRO A 186 23.05 -14.68 -14.64
N VAL A 187 23.74 -15.39 -13.74
CA VAL A 187 25.13 -15.00 -13.60
C VAL A 187 25.69 -15.24 -15.00
N SER A 188 25.50 -14.23 -15.82
CA SER A 188 25.72 -14.21 -17.21
C SER A 188 27.12 -13.69 -17.20
N ASP A 189 28.02 -14.60 -17.46
CA ASP A 189 29.27 -14.20 -18.08
C ASP A 189 29.02 -13.48 -19.43
N GLN A 190 27.76 -13.25 -19.86
CA GLN A 190 27.47 -12.20 -20.83
C GLN A 190 27.62 -10.84 -20.18
N LEU A 191 28.78 -10.26 -20.43
CA LEU A 191 29.03 -8.84 -20.32
C LEU A 191 27.88 -8.02 -20.94
N PRO A 192 27.57 -6.84 -20.40
CA PRO A 192 26.58 -5.94 -20.99
C PRO A 192 26.85 -5.74 -22.48
N SER A 193 25.83 -5.71 -23.32
CA SER A 193 26.01 -5.49 -24.77
C SER A 193 26.08 -4.01 -25.14
N GLN A 194 25.69 -3.12 -24.22
CA GLN A 194 25.67 -1.67 -24.37
C GLN A 194 25.84 -0.98 -23.02
N ILE A 195 26.11 0.33 -23.03
CA ILE A 195 26.10 1.12 -21.79
C ILE A 195 24.66 1.32 -21.33
N GLU A 196 24.41 1.03 -20.06
CA GLU A 196 23.11 1.27 -19.44
C GLU A 196 23.24 2.16 -18.20
N LEU A 197 22.27 3.07 -18.04
CA LEU A 197 22.16 3.92 -16.85
C LEU A 197 20.73 3.78 -16.32
N ALA A 198 20.59 3.12 -15.17
CA ALA A 198 19.31 2.90 -14.54
C ALA A 198 18.76 4.19 -13.92
N GLN A 199 17.44 4.24 -13.72
CA GLN A 199 16.84 5.26 -12.88
C GLN A 199 17.28 5.06 -11.43
N ASN A 200 17.67 6.12 -10.74
CA ASN A 200 18.05 6.07 -9.35
C ASN A 200 16.87 5.59 -8.49
N TYR A 201 17.14 4.83 -7.44
CA TYR A 201 16.12 4.35 -6.49
C TYR A 201 16.58 4.59 -5.05
N PRO A 202 15.72 5.17 -4.17
CA PRO A 202 14.40 5.74 -4.48
C PRO A 202 14.46 7.00 -5.37
N ASN A 203 13.35 7.39 -6.01
CA ASN A 203 13.19 8.67 -6.71
C ASN A 203 11.70 9.07 -6.74
N PRO A 204 11.26 10.14 -6.04
CA PRO A 204 12.06 11.10 -5.28
C PRO A 204 12.85 10.47 -4.12
N PHE A 205 13.96 11.08 -3.72
CA PHE A 205 14.85 10.58 -2.65
C PHE A 205 15.12 11.63 -1.56
N ASN A 206 15.49 11.16 -0.35
CA ASN A 206 15.86 11.99 0.79
C ASN A 206 16.80 11.28 1.78
N PRO A 207 18.03 11.79 2.04
CA PRO A 207 18.89 12.51 1.12
C PRO A 207 19.73 11.54 0.26
N THR A 208 19.56 10.22 0.43
CA THR A 208 20.37 9.19 -0.24
C THR A 208 19.60 8.43 -1.32
N THR A 209 20.27 8.09 -2.42
CA THR A 209 19.75 7.22 -3.48
C THR A 209 20.85 6.31 -4.04
N THR A 210 20.49 5.16 -4.58
CA THR A 210 21.41 4.29 -5.32
C THR A 210 21.26 4.51 -6.82
N ILE A 211 22.38 4.56 -7.54
CA ILE A 211 22.45 4.65 -9.01
C ILE A 211 23.16 3.39 -9.52
N ARG A 212 22.49 2.66 -10.42
CA ARG A 212 23.03 1.46 -11.08
C ARG A 212 23.35 1.75 -12.54
N TYR A 213 24.42 1.16 -13.04
CA TYR A 213 24.85 1.30 -14.43
C TYR A 213 25.66 0.08 -14.88
N ALA A 214 25.70 -0.13 -16.20
CA ALA A 214 26.42 -1.23 -16.82
C ALA A 214 27.31 -0.71 -17.95
N ILE A 215 28.49 -1.30 -18.11
CA ILE A 215 29.43 -0.98 -19.20
C ILE A 215 29.82 -2.24 -19.96
N PRO A 216 29.81 -2.22 -21.30
CA PRO A 216 30.02 -3.41 -22.13
C PRO A 216 31.50 -3.77 -22.33
N GLU A 217 32.39 -2.78 -22.18
CA GLU A 217 33.82 -2.90 -22.42
C GLU A 217 34.58 -2.14 -21.32
N SER A 218 35.80 -2.60 -21.01
CA SER A 218 36.65 -1.94 -20.04
C SER A 218 37.05 -0.54 -20.51
N ALA A 219 36.69 0.49 -19.75
CA ALA A 219 36.86 1.88 -20.16
C ALA A 219 37.01 2.83 -18.94
N PRO A 220 37.55 4.05 -19.13
CA PRO A 220 37.39 5.11 -18.15
C PRO A 220 35.91 5.50 -18.05
N VAL A 221 35.34 5.35 -16.85
CA VAL A 221 33.96 5.68 -16.51
C VAL A 221 33.90 6.94 -15.67
N LYS A 222 33.01 7.84 -16.07
CA LYS A 222 32.70 9.06 -15.32
C LYS A 222 31.19 9.18 -15.10
N LEU A 223 30.77 9.18 -13.84
CA LEU A 223 29.39 9.43 -13.42
C LEU A 223 29.32 10.77 -12.69
N THR A 224 28.64 11.73 -13.28
CA THR A 224 28.61 13.12 -12.79
C THR A 224 27.19 13.61 -12.60
N VAL A 225 26.95 14.33 -11.51
CA VAL A 225 25.68 14.96 -11.17
C VAL A 225 25.72 16.44 -11.49
N PHE A 226 24.64 16.96 -12.06
CA PHE A 226 24.46 18.33 -12.52
C PHE A 226 23.19 18.95 -11.93
N ASP A 227 23.22 20.25 -11.65
CA ASP A 227 22.01 21.04 -11.41
C ASP A 227 21.28 21.38 -12.72
N VAL A 228 20.12 22.03 -12.62
CA VAL A 228 19.30 22.44 -13.78
C VAL A 228 19.99 23.45 -14.72
N ARG A 229 21.08 24.09 -14.28
CA ARG A 229 21.89 25.02 -15.09
C ARG A 229 23.08 24.31 -15.75
N GLY A 230 23.22 23.00 -15.58
CA GLY A 230 24.34 22.23 -16.09
C GLY A 230 25.62 22.38 -15.27
N LYS A 231 25.56 22.94 -14.05
CA LYS A 231 26.71 23.01 -13.14
C LYS A 231 26.93 21.63 -12.50
N ILE A 232 28.16 21.13 -12.53
CA ILE A 232 28.55 19.92 -11.80
C ILE A 232 28.42 20.18 -10.30
N VAL A 233 27.66 19.32 -9.62
CA VAL A 233 27.46 19.36 -8.16
C VAL A 233 28.09 18.18 -7.43
N ALA A 234 28.30 17.05 -8.12
CA ALA A 234 29.02 15.90 -7.58
C ALA A 234 29.64 15.05 -8.70
N GLU A 235 30.76 14.39 -8.41
CA GLU A 235 31.35 13.35 -9.25
C GLU A 235 31.34 12.05 -8.44
N LEU A 236 30.49 11.11 -8.84
CA LEU A 236 30.24 9.87 -8.08
C LEU A 236 31.22 8.77 -8.48
N VAL A 237 31.68 8.79 -9.73
CA VAL A 237 32.62 7.83 -10.29
C VAL A 237 33.54 8.56 -11.25
N ASN A 238 34.83 8.28 -11.15
CA ASN A 238 35.86 8.71 -12.09
C ASN A 238 37.02 7.71 -12.02
N ALA A 239 36.83 6.55 -12.65
CA ALA A 239 37.74 5.43 -12.53
C ALA A 239 37.75 4.60 -13.83
N PHE A 240 38.85 3.88 -14.06
CA PHE A 240 38.85 2.81 -15.05
C PHE A 240 38.12 1.60 -14.48
N GLN A 241 37.12 1.11 -15.21
CA GLN A 241 36.29 -0.02 -14.81
C GLN A 241 36.32 -1.10 -15.89
N ASN A 242 36.21 -2.36 -15.48
CA ASN A 242 36.11 -3.47 -16.42
C ASN A 242 34.68 -3.62 -16.92
N ALA A 243 34.48 -4.31 -18.04
CA ALA A 243 33.14 -4.67 -18.49
C ALA A 243 32.33 -5.34 -17.36
N GLY A 244 31.12 -4.87 -17.11
CA GLY A 244 30.29 -5.35 -16.01
C GLY A 244 29.27 -4.34 -15.49
N GLU A 245 28.59 -4.73 -14.41
CA GLU A 245 27.59 -3.93 -13.73
C GLU A 245 28.15 -3.32 -12.44
N TYR A 246 27.66 -2.13 -12.12
CA TYR A 246 28.13 -1.33 -11.01
C TYR A 246 26.98 -0.59 -10.33
N GLU A 247 27.15 -0.33 -9.04
CA GLU A 247 26.27 0.53 -8.27
C GLU A 247 27.07 1.53 -7.44
N THR A 248 26.48 2.70 -7.22
CA THR A 248 27.06 3.73 -6.34
C THR A 248 25.96 4.45 -5.58
N VAL A 249 26.26 4.80 -4.33
CA VAL A 249 25.35 5.54 -3.46
C VAL A 249 25.65 7.02 -3.59
N PHE A 250 24.61 7.82 -3.83
CA PHE A 250 24.67 9.26 -3.82
C PHE A 250 23.99 9.80 -2.56
N ASP A 251 24.78 10.39 -1.67
CA ASP A 251 24.30 11.21 -0.55
C ASP A 251 24.29 12.67 -0.99
N ALA A 252 23.09 13.26 -1.03
CA ALA A 252 22.86 14.63 -1.46
C ALA A 252 22.55 15.58 -0.31
N ASP A 253 22.95 15.26 0.93
CA ASP A 253 22.58 16.08 2.08
C ASP A 253 23.15 17.52 2.03
N PHE A 254 24.17 17.76 1.21
CA PHE A 254 24.72 19.10 0.96
C PHE A 254 23.98 19.90 -0.13
N LEU A 255 22.93 19.35 -0.73
CA LEU A 255 22.14 19.97 -1.81
C LEU A 255 20.74 20.39 -1.34
N ALA A 256 20.15 21.38 -2.01
CA ALA A 256 18.78 21.81 -1.75
C ALA A 256 17.76 20.90 -2.47
N SER A 257 16.52 20.83 -1.98
CA SER A 257 15.43 20.15 -2.68
C SER A 257 15.29 20.67 -4.11
N GLY A 258 15.15 19.78 -5.08
CA GLY A 258 15.11 20.18 -6.48
C GLY A 258 15.36 19.06 -7.48
N ILE A 259 15.39 19.45 -8.74
CA ILE A 259 15.68 18.55 -9.86
C ILE A 259 17.19 18.56 -10.13
N TYR A 260 17.74 17.36 -10.28
CA TYR A 260 19.12 17.13 -10.67
C TYR A 260 19.18 16.16 -11.84
N PHE A 261 20.28 16.21 -12.57
CA PHE A 261 20.56 15.31 -13.67
C PHE A 261 21.85 14.56 -13.38
N TYR A 262 21.94 13.31 -13.79
CA TYR A 262 23.20 12.58 -13.72
C TYR A 262 23.51 11.95 -15.07
N ARG A 263 24.79 11.97 -15.43
CA ARG A 263 25.30 11.52 -16.71
C ARG A 263 26.41 10.51 -16.50
N ILE A 264 26.32 9.37 -17.16
CA ILE A 264 27.44 8.46 -17.31
C ILE A 264 28.15 8.72 -18.63
N GLN A 265 29.48 8.60 -18.63
CA GLN A 265 30.31 8.52 -19.82
C GLN A 265 31.27 7.35 -19.64
N ALA A 266 31.33 6.42 -20.59
CA ALA A 266 32.39 5.41 -20.64
C ALA A 266 33.09 5.47 -22.00
N GLY A 267 34.43 5.57 -21.99
CA GLY A 267 35.22 5.65 -23.21
C GLY A 267 34.93 6.91 -24.05
N SER A 268 34.96 6.76 -25.37
CA SER A 268 34.96 7.88 -26.33
C SER A 268 33.58 8.35 -26.82
N SER A 269 32.50 7.56 -26.67
CA SER A 269 31.35 7.77 -27.58
C SER A 269 29.94 7.63 -27.00
N VAL A 270 29.74 7.35 -25.71
CA VAL A 270 28.36 7.14 -25.21
C VAL A 270 28.14 7.86 -23.87
N SER A 271 27.22 8.83 -23.89
CA SER A 271 26.73 9.51 -22.69
C SER A 271 25.22 9.35 -22.53
N THR A 272 24.80 8.72 -21.44
CA THR A 272 23.37 8.59 -21.07
C THR A 272 23.07 9.53 -19.91
N VAL A 273 21.95 10.24 -19.97
CA VAL A 273 21.52 11.20 -18.94
C VAL A 273 20.18 10.75 -18.35
N LYS A 274 20.03 10.87 -17.04
CA LYS A 274 18.78 10.63 -16.30
C LYS A 274 18.50 11.77 -15.34
N LYS A 275 17.23 11.88 -14.92
CA LYS A 275 16.72 12.94 -14.04
C LYS A 275 16.33 12.35 -12.69
N MET A 276 16.70 13.03 -11.61
CA MET A 276 16.34 12.68 -10.24
C MET A 276 15.73 13.87 -9.49
N MET A 277 14.92 13.58 -8.48
CA MET A 277 14.26 14.58 -7.64
C MET A 277 14.65 14.38 -6.17
N LEU A 278 15.33 15.37 -5.60
CA LEU A 278 15.65 15.42 -4.16
C LEU A 278 14.52 16.15 -3.44
N VAL A 279 13.98 15.56 -2.38
CA VAL A 279 12.94 16.15 -1.53
C VAL A 279 13.42 16.09 -0.08
N LYS A 280 13.80 17.23 0.47
CA LYS A 280 13.97 17.42 1.93
C LYS A 280 12.69 17.92 2.57
#